data_AF-A0A9D4XXC0-F1
#
_entry.id   AF-A0A9D4XXC0-F1
#
_cell.length_a   1.000
_cell.length_b   1.000
_cell.length_c   1.000
_cell.angle_alpha   90.00
_cell.angle_beta   90.00
_cell.angle_gamma   90.00
#
_symmetry.space_group_name_H-M   'P 1'
#
loop_
_entity.id
_entity.type
_entity.pdbx_description
1 polymer ?
#
loop_
_entity_poly.entity_id
_entity_poly.type
_entity_poly.pdbx_seq_one_letter_code
_entity_poly.pdbx_strand_id
1 'polypeptide(L)'
;MEGKVLVRKTKDGRICNWEVEQDDTLCTLQEAFLKVEPSLGFNIELKFDDHIVYEQAYLIHVLQTILKVVMDYAKDRPVIFSTFQPDAAILVRKLQRTYPVFFLTNGGSEFYEDLRRNSLEEALKLCLENGLEGIVSEVKGIFRNPGAVSKIKESNLSLLTYGKLNNVPEAVYMQHLMGIDGVIVDFVQEITEAVADMMKPSKIGEEEELSEGIGKVEGKSKPQFSQLELSFLYKLIPQLLLL
;
A
#
# COMPACT_ATOMS: atom_id res chain seq x y z
N MET A 1 -2.90 -14.82 23.14
CA MET A 1 -3.82 -15.71 22.39
C MET A 1 -2.96 -16.79 21.78
N GLU A 2 -3.18 -18.06 22.11
CA GLU A 2 -2.54 -19.17 21.40
C GLU A 2 -3.11 -19.24 19.98
N GLY A 3 -2.24 -19.26 18.97
CA GLY A 3 -2.64 -19.39 17.58
C GLY A 3 -3.27 -20.76 17.31
N LYS A 4 -4.21 -20.82 16.36
CA LYS A 4 -4.78 -22.11 15.93
C LYS A 4 -3.69 -22.93 15.22
N VAL A 5 -3.65 -24.23 15.51
CA VAL A 5 -2.73 -25.18 14.85
C VAL A 5 -3.13 -25.29 13.37
N LEU A 6 -2.17 -25.01 12.48
CA LEU A 6 -2.34 -25.22 11.05
C LEU A 6 -2.28 -26.73 10.74
N VAL A 7 -3.14 -27.18 9.83
CA VAL A 7 -3.21 -28.58 9.41
C VAL A 7 -3.20 -28.67 7.89
N ARG A 8 -2.54 -29.70 7.34
CA ARG A 8 -2.53 -29.97 5.90
C ARG A 8 -3.13 -31.33 5.60
N LYS A 9 -3.76 -31.45 4.43
CA LYS A 9 -4.27 -32.72 3.89
C LYS A 9 -3.25 -33.29 2.91
N THR A 10 -2.75 -34.47 3.22
CA THR A 10 -1.82 -35.23 2.39
C THR A 10 -2.53 -35.85 1.17
N LYS A 11 -1.78 -36.28 0.15
CA LYS A 11 -2.33 -36.84 -1.11
C LYS A 11 -3.19 -38.10 -0.90
N ASP A 12 -2.93 -38.85 0.16
CA ASP A 12 -3.69 -40.03 0.60
C ASP A 12 -4.82 -39.67 1.58
N GLY A 13 -5.09 -38.38 1.78
CA GLY A 13 -6.25 -37.88 2.49
C GLY A 13 -6.11 -37.75 4.00
N ARG A 14 -4.94 -38.09 4.57
CA ARG A 14 -4.67 -37.90 6.01
C ARG A 14 -4.50 -36.42 6.33
N ILE A 15 -5.04 -35.99 7.47
CA ILE A 15 -4.83 -34.66 8.02
C ILE A 15 -3.69 -34.77 9.04
N CYS A 16 -2.65 -33.96 8.87
CA CYS A 16 -1.55 -33.86 9.82
C CYS A 16 -1.33 -32.41 10.25
N ASN A 17 -0.72 -32.25 11.42
CA ASN A 17 -0.20 -30.94 11.84
C ASN A 17 0.76 -30.44 10.78
N TRP A 18 0.63 -29.17 10.45
CA TRP A 18 1.45 -28.51 9.44
C TRP A 18 2.35 -27.51 10.13
N GLU A 19 3.63 -27.84 10.21
CA GLU A 19 4.66 -26.94 10.72
C GLU A 19 5.31 -26.22 9.54
N VAL A 20 4.84 -25.02 9.22
CA VAL A 20 5.27 -24.25 8.04
C VAL A 20 6.80 -24.16 7.92
N GLU A 21 7.51 -23.98 9.03
CA GLU A 21 8.98 -23.88 9.09
C GLU A 21 9.73 -25.17 8.71
N GLN A 22 9.09 -26.34 8.86
CA GLN A 22 9.71 -27.64 8.58
C GLN A 22 9.18 -28.30 7.31
N ASP A 23 7.91 -28.06 7.00
CA ASP A 23 7.14 -28.85 6.05
C ASP A 23 6.98 -28.21 4.67
N ASP A 24 7.40 -26.96 4.51
CA ASP A 24 7.22 -26.20 3.28
C ASP A 24 8.54 -25.64 2.74
N THR A 25 8.67 -25.67 1.43
CA THR A 25 9.79 -25.04 0.73
C THR A 25 9.36 -23.68 0.25
N LEU A 26 10.16 -22.65 0.51
CA LEU A 26 9.92 -21.32 -0.05
C LEU A 26 9.80 -21.42 -1.58
N CYS A 27 8.75 -20.82 -2.15
CA CYS A 27 8.57 -20.79 -3.59
C CYS A 27 9.61 -19.87 -4.24
N THR A 28 10.06 -20.24 -5.45
CA THR A 28 10.84 -19.33 -6.28
C THR A 28 9.95 -18.30 -6.98
N LEU A 29 10.53 -17.16 -7.37
CA LEU A 29 9.80 -16.15 -8.17
C LEU A 29 9.29 -16.72 -9.50
N GLN A 30 10.06 -17.61 -10.14
CA GLN A 30 9.63 -18.32 -11.34
C GLN A 30 8.38 -19.17 -11.07
N GLU A 31 8.36 -19.95 -9.99
CA GLU A 31 7.20 -20.75 -9.63
C GLU A 31 5.98 -19.89 -9.32
N ALA A 32 6.16 -18.72 -8.70
CA ALA A 32 5.07 -17.80 -8.47
C ALA A 32 4.45 -17.34 -9.80
N PHE A 33 5.25 -16.93 -10.79
CA PHE A 33 4.73 -16.57 -12.11
C PHE A 33 4.03 -17.72 -12.84
N LEU A 34 4.52 -18.95 -12.68
CA LEU A 34 3.95 -20.13 -13.32
C LEU A 34 2.67 -20.66 -12.66
N LYS A 35 2.53 -20.49 -11.35
CA LYS A 35 1.44 -21.08 -10.55
C LYS A 35 0.34 -20.09 -10.19
N VAL A 36 0.63 -18.80 -10.05
CA VAL A 36 -0.39 -17.77 -9.80
C VAL A 36 -1.16 -17.48 -11.09
N GLU A 37 -2.47 -17.35 -10.98
CA GLU A 37 -3.40 -17.13 -12.10
C GLU A 37 -2.90 -15.98 -13.02
N PRO A 38 -2.86 -16.14 -14.36
CA PRO A 38 -2.26 -15.18 -15.28
C PRO A 38 -2.86 -13.77 -15.37
N SER A 39 -4.15 -13.58 -15.08
CA SER A 39 -4.82 -12.27 -15.04
C SER A 39 -4.40 -11.39 -13.87
N LEU A 40 -3.85 -11.96 -12.79
CA LEU A 40 -3.39 -11.20 -11.63
C LEU A 40 -2.05 -10.48 -11.90
N GLY A 41 -1.88 -9.29 -11.35
CA GLY A 41 -0.58 -8.60 -11.34
C GLY A 41 0.33 -9.06 -10.20
N PHE A 42 1.58 -8.59 -10.20
CA PHE A 42 2.56 -8.82 -9.13
C PHE A 42 3.06 -7.49 -8.56
N ASN A 43 2.99 -7.33 -7.23
CA ASN A 43 3.73 -6.30 -6.51
C ASN A 43 4.95 -6.96 -5.86
N ILE A 44 6.14 -6.71 -6.39
CA ILE A 44 7.39 -7.35 -5.98
C ILE A 44 8.20 -6.38 -5.12
N GLU A 45 8.27 -6.67 -3.82
CA GLU A 45 9.19 -5.98 -2.91
C GLU A 45 10.60 -6.56 -3.03
N LEU A 46 11.58 -5.72 -3.40
CA LEU A 46 12.99 -6.06 -3.39
C LEU A 46 13.55 -5.79 -1.99
N LYS A 47 13.89 -6.86 -1.29
CA LYS A 47 14.27 -6.81 0.13
C LYS A 47 15.78 -6.90 0.30
N PHE A 48 16.34 -5.96 1.04
CA PHE A 48 17.77 -5.89 1.39
C PHE A 48 17.88 -5.67 2.89
N ASP A 49 18.97 -6.16 3.49
CA ASP A 49 19.26 -5.94 4.91
C ASP A 49 19.61 -4.46 5.17
N ASP A 50 18.93 -3.84 6.14
CA ASP A 50 19.10 -2.43 6.47
C ASP A 50 20.44 -2.10 7.17
N HIS A 51 21.13 -3.11 7.71
CA HIS A 51 22.39 -2.95 8.43
C HIS A 51 23.62 -3.21 7.54
N ILE A 52 23.41 -3.51 6.25
CA ILE A 52 24.48 -3.78 5.29
C ILE A 52 24.57 -2.63 4.29
N VAL A 53 25.77 -2.07 4.18
CA VAL A 53 26.11 -1.16 3.07
C VAL A 53 26.53 -2.01 1.87
N TYR A 54 25.65 -2.12 0.88
CA TYR A 54 25.90 -2.92 -0.31
C TYR A 54 26.76 -2.16 -1.32
N GLU A 55 27.77 -2.84 -1.86
CA GLU A 55 28.47 -2.34 -3.04
C GLU A 55 27.53 -2.30 -4.25
N GLN A 56 27.66 -1.25 -5.07
CA GLN A 56 26.81 -1.05 -6.25
C GLN A 56 26.86 -2.24 -7.21
N ALA A 57 28.04 -2.83 -7.43
CA ALA A 57 28.20 -3.99 -8.32
C ALA A 57 27.41 -5.20 -7.84
N TYR A 58 27.35 -5.41 -6.52
CA TYR A 58 26.56 -6.49 -5.92
C TYR A 58 25.06 -6.25 -6.12
N LEU A 59 24.58 -5.03 -5.84
CA LEU A 59 23.17 -4.68 -6.07
C LEU A 59 22.78 -4.88 -7.54
N ILE A 60 23.61 -4.43 -8.48
CA ILE A 60 23.37 -4.62 -9.91
C ILE A 60 23.25 -6.12 -10.25
N HIS A 61 24.16 -6.95 -9.75
CA HIS A 61 24.15 -8.38 -10.02
C HIS A 61 22.87 -9.06 -9.52
N VAL A 62 22.45 -8.75 -8.28
CA VAL A 62 21.21 -9.28 -7.69
C VAL A 62 19.99 -8.82 -8.48
N LEU A 63 19.90 -7.52 -8.78
CA LEU A 63 18.78 -6.95 -9.53
C LEU A 63 18.69 -7.52 -10.94
N GLN A 64 19.80 -7.67 -11.65
CA GLN A 64 19.82 -8.30 -12.98
C GLN A 64 19.32 -9.75 -12.94
N THR A 65 19.67 -10.50 -11.89
CA THR A 65 19.20 -11.88 -11.71
C THR A 65 17.69 -11.93 -11.51
N ILE A 66 17.14 -11.05 -10.67
CA ILE A 66 15.69 -10.94 -10.45
C ILE A 66 14.98 -10.50 -11.74
N LEU A 67 15.48 -9.45 -12.39
CA LEU A 67 14.92 -8.93 -13.63
C LEU A 67 14.90 -9.97 -14.74
N LYS A 68 15.93 -10.81 -14.84
CA LYS A 68 15.95 -11.91 -15.80
C LYS A 68 14.74 -12.84 -15.61
N VAL A 69 14.46 -13.24 -14.37
CA VAL A 69 13.29 -14.09 -14.08
C VAL A 69 11.98 -13.36 -14.42
N VAL A 70 11.86 -12.08 -14.06
CA VAL A 70 10.65 -11.31 -14.38
C VAL A 70 10.45 -11.20 -15.90
N MET A 71 11.49 -10.86 -16.66
CA MET A 71 11.41 -10.74 -18.13
C MET A 71 11.11 -12.08 -18.81
N ASP A 72 11.66 -13.19 -18.30
CA ASP A 72 11.47 -14.51 -18.89
C ASP A 72 10.06 -15.08 -18.58
N TYR A 73 9.42 -14.70 -17.46
CA TYR A 73 8.20 -15.36 -16.96
C TYR A 73 6.97 -14.47 -16.74
N ALA A 74 7.11 -13.14 -16.60
CA ALA A 74 5.97 -12.25 -16.35
C ALA A 74 5.04 -12.10 -17.56
N LYS A 75 5.56 -12.26 -18.79
CA LYS A 75 4.79 -12.07 -20.04
C LYS A 75 4.09 -10.70 -20.04
N ASP A 76 2.78 -10.67 -20.27
CA ASP A 76 1.99 -9.44 -20.33
C ASP A 76 1.40 -9.03 -18.97
N ARG A 77 1.83 -9.66 -17.87
CA ARG A 77 1.29 -9.37 -16.53
C ARG A 77 1.72 -7.97 -16.06
N PRO A 78 0.82 -7.22 -15.41
CA PRO A 78 1.22 -6.03 -14.67
C PRO A 78 2.19 -6.40 -13.55
N VAL A 79 3.33 -5.73 -13.48
CA VAL A 79 4.29 -5.87 -12.38
C VAL A 79 4.65 -4.49 -11.86
N ILE A 80 4.75 -4.36 -10.53
CA ILE A 80 5.29 -3.20 -9.84
C ILE A 80 6.50 -3.67 -9.03
N PHE A 81 7.62 -2.94 -9.09
CA PHE A 81 8.72 -3.12 -8.15
C PHE A 81 8.63 -2.10 -7.03
N SER A 82 8.93 -2.52 -5.82
CA SER A 82 9.06 -1.62 -4.67
C SER A 82 10.25 -1.99 -3.79
N THR A 83 10.84 -1.04 -3.07
CA THR A 83 11.91 -1.32 -2.09
C THR A 83 12.08 -0.18 -1.09
N PHE A 84 12.47 -0.49 0.15
CA PHE A 84 12.90 0.50 1.15
C PHE A 84 14.32 0.98 0.93
N GLN A 85 15.11 0.28 0.10
CA GLN A 85 16.52 0.62 -0.12
C GLN A 85 16.63 1.66 -1.26
N PRO A 86 17.06 2.90 -0.97
CA PRO A 86 17.14 3.98 -1.95
C PRO A 86 17.96 3.67 -3.21
N ASP A 87 19.17 3.14 -3.06
CA ASP A 87 20.09 2.80 -4.14
C ASP A 87 19.55 1.64 -5.00
N ALA A 88 18.89 0.65 -4.39
CA ALA A 88 18.24 -0.41 -5.14
C ALA A 88 17.07 0.13 -5.99
N ALA A 89 16.26 1.06 -5.45
CA ALA A 89 15.18 1.71 -6.20
C ALA A 89 15.73 2.46 -7.42
N ILE A 90 16.80 3.23 -7.23
CA ILE A 90 17.48 3.98 -8.30
C ILE A 90 18.06 3.02 -9.35
N LEU A 91 18.71 1.95 -8.92
CA LEU A 91 19.35 0.99 -9.81
C LEU A 91 18.33 0.20 -10.63
N VAL A 92 17.28 -0.33 -10.01
CA VAL A 92 16.26 -1.09 -10.76
C VAL A 92 15.57 -0.20 -11.79
N ARG A 93 15.34 1.09 -11.48
CA ARG A 93 14.83 2.05 -12.46
C ARG A 93 15.77 2.32 -13.63
N LYS A 94 17.09 2.28 -13.40
CA LYS A 94 18.09 2.43 -14.47
C LYS A 94 18.23 1.17 -15.32
N LEU A 95 18.07 -0.02 -14.72
CA LEU A 95 18.27 -1.30 -15.37
C LEU A 95 17.09 -1.72 -16.27
N GLN A 96 15.88 -1.20 -16.05
CA GLN A 96 14.70 -1.51 -16.85
C GLN A 96 13.75 -0.31 -16.98
N ARG A 97 12.91 -0.28 -18.02
CA ARG A 97 11.89 0.77 -18.24
C ARG A 97 10.48 0.22 -18.50
N THR A 98 10.29 -1.08 -18.35
CA THR A 98 9.04 -1.78 -18.66
C THR A 98 8.03 -1.66 -17.53
N TYR A 99 8.49 -1.83 -16.29
CA TYR A 99 7.66 -1.90 -15.09
C TYR A 99 7.91 -0.67 -14.20
N PRO A 100 6.86 -0.08 -13.62
CA PRO A 100 7.02 1.04 -12.71
C PRO A 100 7.78 0.61 -11.44
N VAL A 101 8.56 1.55 -10.92
CA VAL A 101 9.32 1.37 -9.69
C VAL A 101 8.80 2.34 -8.65
N PHE A 102 8.50 1.82 -7.47
CA PHE A 102 8.01 2.58 -6.33
C PHE A 102 9.05 2.57 -5.21
N PHE A 103 9.10 3.65 -4.44
CA PHE A 103 9.91 3.69 -3.22
C PHE A 103 9.04 3.45 -1.98
N LEU A 104 9.46 2.51 -1.12
CA LEU A 104 8.81 2.23 0.15
C LEU A 104 9.34 3.16 1.24
N THR A 105 8.43 3.69 2.07
CA THR A 105 8.79 4.55 3.19
C THR A 105 7.87 4.33 4.39
N ASN A 106 8.41 4.49 5.60
CA ASN A 106 7.64 4.54 6.83
C ASN A 106 7.01 5.93 7.08
N GLY A 107 7.22 6.90 6.18
CA GLY A 107 6.61 8.22 6.23
C GLY A 107 6.95 8.99 7.51
N GLY A 108 8.15 8.77 8.07
CA GLY A 108 8.60 9.36 9.34
C GLY A 108 8.10 8.67 10.61
N SER A 109 7.48 7.49 10.48
CA SER A 109 7.12 6.66 11.64
C SER A 109 8.30 5.89 12.23
N GLU A 110 9.36 5.70 11.45
CA GLU A 110 10.63 5.09 11.84
C GLU A 110 11.79 5.92 11.30
N PHE A 111 12.93 5.89 12.01
CA PHE A 111 14.12 6.64 11.64
C PHE A 111 15.28 5.69 11.33
N TYR A 112 15.94 5.98 10.22
CA TYR A 112 17.08 5.27 9.68
C TYR A 112 18.29 6.20 9.58
N GLU A 113 19.48 5.61 9.51
CA GLU A 113 20.72 6.37 9.25
C GLU A 113 20.68 7.03 7.86
N ASP A 114 20.09 6.36 6.88
CA ASP A 114 19.86 6.93 5.56
C ASP A 114 18.67 7.89 5.59
N LEU A 115 18.96 9.19 5.55
CA LEU A 115 17.99 10.26 5.63
C LEU A 115 16.91 10.19 4.53
N ARG A 116 17.23 9.60 3.37
CA ARG A 116 16.30 9.46 2.23
C ARG A 116 15.04 8.66 2.59
N ARG A 117 15.08 7.89 3.68
CA ARG A 117 13.98 7.02 4.14
C ARG A 117 13.06 7.66 5.17
N ASN A 118 13.45 8.81 5.74
CA ASN A 118 12.91 9.28 7.02
C ASN A 118 11.66 10.16 6.92
N SER A 119 11.15 10.44 5.73
CA SER A 119 9.90 11.21 5.58
C SER A 119 9.24 10.99 4.21
N LEU A 120 7.99 11.43 4.09
CA LEU A 120 7.28 11.48 2.82
C LEU A 120 7.93 12.48 1.87
N GLU A 121 8.46 13.59 2.40
CA GLU A 121 9.15 14.62 1.63
C GLU A 121 10.45 14.08 1.00
N GLU A 122 11.25 13.31 1.75
CA GLU A 122 12.47 12.70 1.21
C GLU A 122 12.14 11.58 0.23
N ALA A 123 11.08 10.80 0.47
CA ALA A 123 10.59 9.80 -0.49
C ALA A 123 10.14 10.44 -1.80
N LEU A 124 9.39 11.55 -1.73
CA LEU A 124 8.97 12.34 -2.89
C LEU A 124 10.17 12.86 -3.67
N LYS A 125 11.13 13.48 -2.97
CA LYS A 125 12.37 13.97 -3.57
C LYS A 125 13.13 12.87 -4.29
N LEU A 126 13.33 11.72 -3.64
CA LEU A 126 14.02 10.58 -4.24
C LEU A 126 13.33 10.09 -5.51
N CYS A 127 12.01 10.01 -5.52
CA CYS A 127 11.24 9.60 -6.69
C CYS A 127 11.42 10.58 -7.86
N LEU A 128 11.29 11.88 -7.60
CA LEU A 128 11.40 12.91 -8.63
C LEU A 128 12.81 13.00 -9.22
N GLU A 129 13.85 12.98 -8.39
CA GLU A 129 15.24 13.08 -8.84
C GLU A 129 15.68 11.88 -9.68
N ASN A 130 15.05 10.72 -9.50
CA ASN A 130 15.47 9.46 -10.13
C ASN A 130 14.43 8.89 -11.11
N GLY A 131 13.33 9.60 -11.34
CA GLY A 131 12.27 9.21 -12.28
C GLY A 131 11.57 7.90 -11.89
N LEU A 132 11.37 7.67 -10.60
CA LEU A 132 10.49 6.60 -10.09
C LEU A 132 9.03 7.01 -10.28
N GLU A 133 8.15 6.03 -10.40
CA GLU A 133 6.74 6.24 -10.75
C GLU A 133 5.80 6.36 -9.54
N GLY A 134 6.26 6.01 -8.33
CA GLY A 134 5.40 6.16 -7.16
C GLY A 134 6.03 5.89 -5.81
N ILE A 135 5.20 6.05 -4.78
CA ILE A 135 5.56 5.86 -3.37
C ILE A 135 4.61 4.83 -2.77
N VAL A 136 5.15 3.95 -1.93
CA VAL A 136 4.38 3.07 -1.05
C VAL A 136 4.68 3.50 0.39
N SER A 137 3.72 4.12 1.08
CA SER A 137 3.94 4.63 2.44
C SER A 137 3.25 3.79 3.50
N GLU A 138 3.84 3.72 4.68
CA GLU A 138 3.08 3.31 5.88
C GLU A 138 1.95 4.34 6.11
N VAL A 139 0.74 3.83 6.31
CA VAL A 139 -0.51 4.60 6.36
C VAL A 139 -0.56 5.62 7.50
N LYS A 140 0.09 5.37 8.64
CA LYS A 140 0.18 6.34 9.74
C LYS A 140 1.01 7.55 9.33
N GLY A 141 2.05 7.37 8.52
CA GLY A 141 2.80 8.48 7.95
C GLY A 141 1.89 9.41 7.14
N ILE A 142 0.98 8.84 6.35
CA ILE A 142 -0.04 9.59 5.61
C ILE A 142 -1.03 10.29 6.53
N PHE A 143 -1.61 9.61 7.52
CA PHE A 143 -2.59 10.22 8.41
C PHE A 143 -2.00 11.31 9.32
N ARG A 144 -0.70 11.23 9.64
CA ARG A 144 0.01 12.31 10.35
C ARG A 144 0.29 13.53 9.47
N ASN A 145 0.39 13.34 8.15
CA ASN A 145 0.67 14.40 7.19
C ASN A 145 -0.26 14.31 5.95
N PRO A 146 -1.58 14.54 6.11
CA PRO A 146 -2.53 14.37 5.02
C PRO A 146 -2.26 15.35 3.86
N GLY A 147 -1.64 16.51 4.12
CA GLY A 147 -1.24 17.46 3.10
C GLY A 147 -0.14 16.95 2.15
N ALA A 148 0.60 15.91 2.52
CA ALA A 148 1.56 15.26 1.63
C ALA A 148 0.89 14.55 0.45
N VAL A 149 -0.34 14.06 0.61
CA VAL A 149 -1.05 13.36 -0.46
C VAL A 149 -1.24 14.27 -1.66
N SER A 150 -1.76 15.48 -1.46
CA SER A 150 -1.94 16.45 -2.55
C SER A 150 -0.62 16.74 -3.28
N LYS A 151 0.48 16.94 -2.55
CA LYS A 151 1.81 17.21 -3.15
C LYS A 151 2.31 16.04 -4.00
N ILE A 152 2.15 14.80 -3.52
CA ILE A 152 2.57 13.60 -4.26
C ILE A 152 1.75 13.46 -5.54
N LYS A 153 0.43 13.65 -5.45
CA LYS A 153 -0.49 13.55 -6.60
C LYS A 153 -0.24 14.65 -7.63
N GLU A 154 -0.03 15.90 -7.20
CA GLU A 154 0.33 17.03 -8.07
C GLU A 154 1.67 16.80 -8.80
N SER A 155 2.53 15.95 -8.25
CA SER A 155 3.80 15.56 -8.86
C SER A 155 3.69 14.41 -9.87
N ASN A 156 2.47 13.99 -10.23
CA ASN A 156 2.18 12.86 -11.12
C ASN A 156 2.78 11.52 -10.65
N LEU A 157 2.95 11.35 -9.34
CA LEU A 157 3.35 10.07 -8.74
C LEU A 157 2.12 9.31 -8.26
N SER A 158 2.15 8.00 -8.43
CA SER A 158 1.19 7.11 -7.78
C SER A 158 1.52 6.97 -6.30
N LEU A 159 0.49 6.90 -5.46
CA LEU A 159 0.62 6.69 -4.03
C LEU A 159 -0.15 5.45 -3.61
N LEU A 160 0.57 4.48 -3.07
CA LEU A 160 0.01 3.30 -2.42
C LEU A 160 0.32 3.37 -0.92
N THR A 161 -0.41 2.60 -0.12
CA THR A 161 -0.12 2.47 1.32
C THR A 161 -0.04 1.03 1.78
N TYR A 162 0.62 0.83 2.92
CA TYR A 162 0.57 -0.40 3.72
C TYR A 162 0.42 -0.06 5.20
N GLY A 163 0.26 -1.08 6.04
CA GLY A 163 0.29 -0.94 7.49
C GLY A 163 -1.02 -1.36 8.14
N LYS A 164 -1.05 -1.42 9.47
CA LYS A 164 -2.15 -2.05 10.21
C LYS A 164 -3.51 -1.42 9.95
N LEU A 165 -3.56 -0.11 9.69
CA LEU A 165 -4.83 0.58 9.42
C LEU A 165 -5.42 0.22 8.05
N ASN A 166 -4.65 -0.39 7.14
CA ASN A 166 -5.20 -0.91 5.88
C ASN A 166 -6.09 -2.14 6.09
N ASN A 167 -6.10 -2.73 7.28
CA ASN A 167 -7.03 -3.79 7.66
C ASN A 167 -8.30 -3.25 8.35
N VAL A 168 -8.50 -1.94 8.35
CA VAL A 168 -9.68 -1.27 8.91
C VAL A 168 -10.46 -0.66 7.74
N PRO A 169 -11.65 -1.18 7.40
CA PRO A 169 -12.44 -0.71 6.25
C PRO A 169 -12.64 0.81 6.22
N GLU A 170 -12.95 1.42 7.36
CA GLU A 170 -13.17 2.87 7.45
C GLU A 170 -11.89 3.67 7.13
N ALA A 171 -10.72 3.19 7.56
CA ALA A 171 -9.45 3.83 7.26
C ALA A 171 -9.10 3.70 5.77
N VAL A 172 -9.40 2.56 5.13
CA VAL A 172 -9.23 2.37 3.69
C VAL A 172 -10.18 3.27 2.90
N TYR A 173 -11.43 3.37 3.31
CA TYR A 173 -12.39 4.29 2.68
C TYR A 173 -11.94 5.75 2.78
N MET A 174 -11.39 6.18 3.92
CA MET A 174 -10.81 7.52 4.06
C MET A 174 -9.62 7.73 3.11
N GLN A 175 -8.75 6.74 2.95
CA GLN A 175 -7.64 6.80 1.99
C GLN A 175 -8.13 6.95 0.55
N HIS A 176 -9.22 6.24 0.19
CA HIS A 176 -9.88 6.41 -1.10
C HIS A 176 -10.37 7.86 -1.30
N LEU A 177 -11.03 8.45 -0.30
CA LEU A 177 -11.47 9.87 -0.36
C LEU A 177 -10.30 10.86 -0.47
N MET A 178 -9.13 10.52 0.10
CA MET A 178 -7.91 11.31 -0.01
C MET A 178 -7.24 11.20 -1.40
N GLY A 179 -7.70 10.30 -2.27
CA GLY A 179 -7.13 10.09 -3.60
C GLY A 179 -5.88 9.20 -3.63
N ILE A 180 -5.72 8.33 -2.62
CA ILE A 180 -4.70 7.26 -2.64
C ILE A 180 -5.08 6.23 -3.72
N ASP A 181 -4.10 5.81 -4.53
CA ASP A 181 -4.32 4.97 -5.72
C ASP A 181 -4.53 3.49 -5.40
N GLY A 182 -4.11 3.04 -4.22
CA GLY A 182 -4.28 1.66 -3.80
C GLY A 182 -3.76 1.38 -2.39
N VAL A 183 -4.21 0.26 -1.84
CA VAL A 183 -3.88 -0.18 -0.48
C VAL A 183 -3.38 -1.62 -0.50
N ILE A 184 -2.34 -1.89 0.29
CA ILE A 184 -1.85 -3.24 0.58
C ILE A 184 -2.52 -3.67 1.88
N VAL A 185 -3.26 -4.78 1.84
CA VAL A 185 -4.13 -5.28 2.92
C VAL A 185 -3.84 -6.76 3.18
N ASP A 186 -4.10 -7.24 4.39
CA ASP A 186 -3.98 -8.66 4.72
C ASP A 186 -5.27 -9.43 4.36
N PHE A 187 -6.43 -8.77 4.46
CA PHE A 187 -7.76 -9.34 4.27
C PHE A 187 -8.43 -8.79 2.99
N VAL A 188 -7.97 -9.25 1.83
CA VAL A 188 -8.35 -8.68 0.52
C VAL A 188 -9.86 -8.72 0.29
N GLN A 189 -10.50 -9.87 0.54
CA GLN A 189 -11.93 -10.03 0.27
C GLN A 189 -12.76 -9.13 1.18
N GLU A 190 -12.49 -9.19 2.49
CA GLU A 190 -13.24 -8.48 3.52
C GLU A 190 -13.15 -6.97 3.34
N ILE A 191 -11.94 -6.45 3.07
CA ILE A 191 -11.75 -5.02 2.82
C ILE A 191 -12.42 -4.59 1.51
N THR A 192 -12.29 -5.38 0.44
CA THR A 192 -12.89 -5.06 -0.85
C THR A 192 -14.41 -4.94 -0.75
N GLU A 193 -15.06 -5.93 -0.12
CA GLU A 193 -16.51 -5.94 0.09
C GLU A 193 -16.97 -4.76 0.96
N ALA A 194 -16.29 -4.52 2.08
CA ALA A 194 -16.66 -3.46 3.00
C ALA A 194 -16.51 -2.06 2.38
N VAL A 195 -15.43 -1.82 1.63
CA VAL A 195 -15.22 -0.54 0.93
C VAL A 195 -16.24 -0.36 -0.19
N ALA A 196 -16.53 -1.41 -0.96
CA ALA A 196 -17.56 -1.36 -2.01
C ALA A 196 -18.96 -1.02 -1.45
N ASP A 197 -19.30 -1.52 -0.27
CA ASP A 197 -20.54 -1.18 0.42
C ASP A 197 -20.59 0.29 0.86
N MET A 198 -19.48 0.83 1.37
CA MET A 198 -19.38 2.24 1.77
C MET A 198 -19.46 3.21 0.59
N MET A 199 -19.03 2.80 -0.60
CA MET A 199 -19.09 3.62 -1.82
C MET A 199 -20.49 3.69 -2.45
N LYS A 200 -21.48 2.92 -1.96
CA LYS A 200 -22.84 2.96 -2.48
C LYS A 200 -23.53 4.28 -2.08
N PRO A 201 -24.20 4.99 -3.00
CA PRO A 201 -24.91 6.21 -2.66
C PRO A 201 -26.03 5.94 -1.65
N SER A 202 -26.09 6.76 -0.60
CA SER A 202 -27.13 6.73 0.42
C SER A 202 -28.50 6.93 -0.23
N LYS A 203 -29.43 5.97 -0.06
CA LYS A 203 -30.85 6.16 -0.43
C LYS A 203 -31.59 7.06 0.56
N ILE A 204 -31.07 8.25 0.86
CA ILE A 204 -31.70 9.20 1.77
C ILE A 204 -31.76 10.53 1.04
N GLY A 205 -32.93 10.78 0.44
CA GLY A 205 -33.20 11.98 -0.32
C GLY A 205 -34.61 11.96 -0.92
N GLU A 206 -35.63 11.66 -0.12
CA GLU A 206 -36.99 12.17 -0.33
C GLU A 206 -37.56 12.51 1.06
N GLU A 207 -38.15 13.72 1.18
CA GLU A 207 -38.60 14.43 2.40
C GLU A 207 -37.43 15.12 3.16
N GLU A 208 -37.27 16.45 3.19
CA GLU A 208 -38.27 17.51 3.35
C GLU A 208 -37.88 18.78 2.54
N GLU A 209 -38.72 19.15 1.58
CA GLU A 209 -38.95 20.56 1.25
C GLU A 209 -39.92 21.13 2.29
N LEU A 210 -39.59 22.30 2.88
CA LEU A 210 -40.46 23.42 3.27
C LEU A 210 -39.95 24.13 4.53
N SER A 211 -39.32 25.30 4.37
CA SER A 211 -39.77 26.55 5.03
C SER A 211 -38.90 27.75 4.62
N GLU A 212 -39.60 28.83 4.30
CA GLU A 212 -39.10 30.13 3.88
C GLU A 212 -38.44 30.93 5.02
N GLY A 213 -37.52 31.85 4.70
CA GLY A 213 -37.42 33.13 5.42
C GLY A 213 -36.04 33.63 5.87
N ILE A 214 -35.46 34.54 5.07
CA ILE A 214 -34.71 35.77 5.41
C ILE A 214 -33.46 35.70 6.34
N GLY A 215 -32.30 36.12 5.79
CA GLY A 215 -31.26 36.82 6.57
C GLY A 215 -29.80 36.41 6.27
N LYS A 216 -29.04 37.27 5.59
CA LYS A 216 -27.60 37.13 5.33
C LYS A 216 -26.78 37.05 6.62
N VAL A 217 -25.89 36.05 6.74
CA VAL A 217 -24.53 36.19 7.29
C VAL A 217 -23.60 35.21 6.56
N GLU A 218 -22.56 35.71 5.89
CA GLU A 218 -21.43 34.92 5.38
C GLU A 218 -20.63 34.36 6.57
N GLY A 219 -21.12 33.26 7.15
CA GLY A 219 -20.32 32.38 7.98
C GLY A 219 -19.68 31.34 7.07
N LYS A 220 -18.35 31.12 7.18
CA LYS A 220 -17.67 29.97 6.57
C LYS A 220 -18.54 28.74 6.82
N SER A 221 -19.13 28.19 5.75
CA SER A 221 -20.02 27.04 5.84
C SER A 221 -19.28 25.96 6.61
N LYS A 222 -19.84 25.54 7.76
CA LYS A 222 -19.31 24.38 8.47
C LYS A 222 -19.24 23.23 7.46
N PRO A 223 -18.13 22.49 7.38
CA PRO A 223 -18.07 21.32 6.52
C PRO A 223 -19.25 20.40 6.90
N GLN A 224 -20.11 20.10 5.93
CA GLN A 224 -21.22 19.17 6.11
C GLN A 224 -20.66 17.77 5.87
N PHE A 225 -20.54 17.01 6.95
CA PHE A 225 -20.27 15.58 6.89
C PHE A 225 -21.59 14.84 6.97
N SER A 226 -21.78 13.85 6.10
CA SER A 226 -22.84 12.84 6.22
C SER A 226 -22.73 12.10 7.55
N GLN A 227 -23.84 11.49 8.00
CA GLN A 227 -23.83 10.66 9.21
C GLN A 227 -22.83 9.50 9.13
N LEU A 228 -22.63 8.98 7.91
CA LEU A 228 -21.63 7.97 7.63
C LEU A 228 -20.21 8.50 7.93
N GLU A 229 -19.85 9.66 7.36
CA GLU A 229 -18.56 10.33 7.58
C GLU A 229 -18.33 10.71 9.05
N LEU A 230 -19.37 11.17 9.75
CA LEU A 230 -19.28 11.44 11.20
C LEU A 230 -19.02 10.15 11.99
N SER A 231 -19.75 9.07 11.70
CA SER A 231 -19.54 7.77 12.35
C SER A 231 -18.13 7.23 12.10
N PHE A 232 -17.55 7.51 10.93
CA PHE A 232 -16.17 7.17 10.59
C PHE A 232 -15.16 7.94 11.42
N LEU A 233 -15.30 9.27 11.52
CA LEU A 233 -14.42 10.09 12.35
C LEU A 233 -14.40 9.55 13.78
N TYR A 234 -15.55 9.17 14.34
CA TYR A 234 -15.62 8.59 15.68
C TYR A 234 -14.90 7.24 15.82
N LYS A 235 -14.87 6.41 14.78
CA LYS A 235 -14.16 5.11 14.77
C LYS A 235 -12.66 5.25 14.51
N LEU A 236 -12.27 6.22 13.68
CA LEU A 236 -10.87 6.44 13.27
C LEU A 236 -10.07 7.18 14.34
N ILE A 237 -10.67 8.18 15.00
CA ILE A 237 -9.98 8.99 16.03
C ILE A 237 -9.31 8.13 17.11
N PRO A 238 -9.97 7.11 17.71
CA PRO A 238 -9.31 6.23 18.67
C PRO A 238 -8.09 5.49 18.10
N GLN A 239 -8.16 5.08 16.82
CA GLN A 239 -7.04 4.41 16.15
C GLN A 239 -5.87 5.35 15.87
N LEU A 240 -6.14 6.64 15.68
CA LEU A 240 -5.11 7.68 15.52
C LEU A 240 -4.49 8.10 16.86
N LEU A 241 -5.25 8.03 17.96
CA LEU A 241 -4.83 8.43 19.31
C LEU A 241 -4.03 7.34 20.05
N LEU A 242 -4.12 6.09 19.63
CA LEU A 242 -3.34 4.96 20.16
C LEU A 242 -1.97 4.80 19.47
N LEU A 243 -1.49 5.85 18.76
CA LEU A 243 -0.27 5.86 17.94
C LEU A 243 0.80 6.83 18.43
#